data_AF-A0A7W4QIB0-F1
#
_entry.id   AF-A0A7W4QIB0-F1
#
_cell.length_a   1.000
_cell.length_b   1.000
_cell.length_c   1.000
_cell.angle_alpha   90.00
_cell.angle_beta   90.00
_cell.angle_gamma   90.00
#
_symmetry.space_group_name_H-M   'P 1'
#
loop_
_entity.id
_entity.type
_entity.pdbx_description
1 polymer ?
#
loop_
_entity_poly.entity_id
_entity_poly.type
_entity_poly.pdbx_seq_one_letter_code
_entity_poly.pdbx_strand_id
1 'polypeptide(L)'
;MIQVYEYDENFILTKPVPIEPDEEGNYTIPENCTTVQPPSFIKAMYHPAEKTWTEAATQEEKKALEKQIESGRVPFTVDELKAQNAAITEQLAEAQSLAESQAQMIANLYLMLAEGGKGE
;
A
#
# COMPACT_ATOMS: atom_id res chain seq x y z
N MET A 1 -23.85 -8.85 -17.49
CA MET A 1 -22.51 -8.86 -16.85
C MET A 1 -22.24 -10.27 -16.34
N ILE A 2 -21.13 -10.87 -16.75
CA ILE A 2 -20.66 -12.15 -16.19
C ILE A 2 -19.35 -11.90 -15.47
N GLN A 3 -19.10 -12.64 -14.38
CA GLN A 3 -17.81 -12.61 -13.73
C GLN A 3 -16.97 -13.77 -14.28
N VAL A 4 -15.84 -13.44 -14.89
CA VAL A 4 -14.83 -14.42 -15.29
C VAL A 4 -13.61 -14.26 -14.40
N TYR A 5 -12.74 -15.25 -14.42
CA TYR A 5 -11.54 -15.33 -13.61
C TYR A 5 -10.35 -15.44 -14.55
N GLU A 6 -9.55 -14.38 -14.59
CA GLU A 6 -8.33 -14.32 -15.39
C GLU A 6 -7.23 -15.11 -14.69
N TYR A 7 -6.53 -15.94 -15.45
CA TYR A 7 -5.32 -16.64 -15.01
C TYR A 7 -4.12 -16.30 -15.89
N ASP A 8 -2.93 -16.35 -15.29
CA ASP A 8 -1.64 -16.07 -15.93
C ASP A 8 -1.11 -17.29 -16.73
N GLU A 9 0.06 -17.16 -17.40
CA GLU A 9 0.75 -18.25 -18.11
C GLU A 9 1.03 -19.47 -17.22
N ASN A 10 1.17 -19.25 -15.91
CA ASN A 10 1.33 -20.31 -14.92
C ASN A 10 -0.01 -20.91 -14.46
N PHE A 11 -1.10 -20.56 -15.13
CA PHE A 11 -2.49 -20.87 -14.76
C PHE A 11 -2.89 -20.40 -13.35
N ILE A 12 -2.14 -19.49 -12.74
CA ILE A 12 -2.48 -18.96 -11.43
C ILE A 12 -3.57 -17.89 -11.59
N LEU A 13 -4.59 -17.95 -10.74
CA LEU A 13 -5.62 -16.92 -10.67
C LEU A 13 -4.98 -15.55 -10.43
N THR A 14 -5.17 -14.64 -11.38
CA THR A 14 -4.73 -13.25 -11.28
C THR A 14 -5.81 -12.42 -10.59
N LYS A 15 -6.99 -12.34 -11.20
CA LYS A 15 -8.09 -11.49 -10.71
C LYS A 15 -9.44 -11.91 -11.30
N PRO A 16 -10.55 -11.67 -10.58
CA PRO A 16 -11.88 -11.70 -11.17
C PRO A 16 -12.06 -10.47 -12.08
N VAL A 17 -12.49 -10.70 -13.32
CA VAL A 17 -12.78 -9.67 -14.32
C VAL A 17 -14.28 -9.74 -14.66
N PRO A 18 -15.06 -8.66 -14.44
CA PRO A 18 -16.41 -8.58 -14.97
C PRO A 18 -16.37 -8.32 -16.47
N ILE A 19 -17.03 -9.17 -17.27
CA ILE A 19 -17.20 -8.99 -18.71
C ILE A 19 -18.63 -8.50 -18.97
N GLU A 20 -18.71 -7.40 -19.71
CA GLU A 20 -19.96 -6.86 -20.22
C GLU A 20 -20.29 -7.48 -21.59
N PRO A 21 -21.57 -7.70 -21.90
CA PRO A 21 -21.94 -8.18 -23.24
C PRO A 21 -21.69 -7.09 -24.28
N ASP A 22 -21.24 -7.49 -25.47
CA ASP A 22 -21.13 -6.64 -26.67
C ASP A 22 -22.51 -6.16 -27.15
N GLU A 23 -22.56 -5.24 -28.15
CA GLU A 23 -23.82 -4.67 -28.68
C GLU A 23 -24.80 -5.72 -29.25
N GLU A 24 -24.32 -6.92 -29.59
CA GLU A 24 -25.15 -8.07 -30.01
C GLU A 24 -25.57 -9.00 -28.85
N GLY A 25 -25.20 -8.69 -27.61
CA GLY A 25 -25.50 -9.51 -26.43
C GLY A 25 -24.56 -10.71 -26.22
N ASN A 26 -23.47 -10.79 -26.98
CA ASN A 26 -22.47 -11.86 -26.88
C ASN A 26 -21.39 -11.52 -25.84
N TYR A 27 -20.87 -12.54 -25.16
CA TYR A 27 -19.80 -12.38 -24.17
C TYR A 27 -18.47 -12.85 -24.77
N THR A 28 -17.55 -11.91 -25.00
CA THR A 28 -16.20 -12.22 -25.50
C THR A 28 -15.29 -12.59 -24.33
N ILE A 29 -15.16 -13.88 -24.04
CA ILE A 29 -14.26 -14.38 -22.99
C ILE A 29 -12.91 -14.71 -23.63
N PRO A 30 -11.81 -14.04 -23.23
CA PRO A 30 -10.49 -14.34 -23.76
C PRO A 30 -9.98 -15.70 -23.26
N GLU A 31 -9.06 -16.34 -24.00
CA GLU A 31 -8.59 -17.71 -23.73
C GLU A 31 -7.89 -17.89 -22.38
N ASN A 32 -7.45 -16.80 -21.76
CA ASN A 32 -6.84 -16.75 -20.43
C ASN A 32 -7.88 -16.51 -19.31
N CYS A 33 -9.17 -16.56 -19.61
CA CYS A 33 -10.25 -16.36 -18.65
C CYS A 33 -11.13 -17.61 -18.54
N THR A 34 -11.51 -17.95 -17.30
CA THR A 34 -12.46 -19.04 -17.01
C THR A 34 -13.71 -18.52 -16.32
N THR A 35 -14.86 -19.12 -16.60
CA THR A 35 -16.11 -18.87 -15.87
C THR A 35 -16.21 -19.70 -14.59
N VAL A 36 -15.23 -20.57 -14.32
CA VAL A 36 -15.23 -21.43 -13.14
C VAL A 36 -14.74 -20.61 -11.95
N GLN A 37 -15.55 -20.54 -10.89
CA GLN A 37 -15.16 -19.85 -9.67
C GLN A 37 -14.12 -20.69 -8.89
N PRO A 38 -12.96 -20.10 -8.54
CA PRO A 38 -11.99 -20.74 -7.67
C PRO A 38 -12.56 -20.88 -6.24
N PRO A 39 -12.34 -22.03 -5.58
CA PRO A 39 -12.53 -22.17 -4.13
C PRO A 39 -11.62 -21.21 -3.36
N SER A 40 -11.83 -21.14 -2.04
CA SER A 40 -10.99 -20.39 -1.10
C SER A 40 -9.58 -20.98 -0.94
N PHE A 41 -8.77 -20.90 -2.00
CA PHE A 41 -7.37 -21.31 -2.02
C PHE A 41 -6.44 -20.12 -1.82
N ILE A 42 -5.31 -20.36 -1.14
CA ILE A 42 -4.25 -19.35 -1.00
C ILE A 42 -3.65 -18.99 -2.35
N LYS A 43 -3.48 -20.00 -3.21
CA LYS A 43 -3.01 -19.85 -4.59
C LYS A 43 -3.77 -20.83 -5.47
N ALA A 44 -4.82 -20.34 -6.12
CA ALA A 44 -5.63 -21.13 -7.03
C ALA A 44 -4.92 -21.26 -8.38
N MET A 45 -4.67 -22.50 -8.83
CA MET A 45 -4.15 -22.82 -10.16
C MET A 45 -5.27 -23.47 -10.98
N TYR A 46 -5.52 -22.97 -12.18
CA TYR A 46 -6.54 -23.46 -13.08
C TYR A 46 -5.98 -24.60 -13.94
N HIS A 47 -6.68 -25.72 -14.00
CA HIS A 47 -6.35 -26.81 -14.91
C HIS A 47 -7.30 -26.77 -16.10
N PRO A 48 -6.91 -26.23 -17.27
CA PRO A 48 -7.81 -26.13 -18.42
C PRO A 48 -8.26 -27.50 -18.94
N ALA A 49 -7.46 -28.55 -18.73
CA ALA A 49 -7.80 -29.94 -19.08
C ALA A 49 -8.98 -30.49 -18.25
N GLU A 50 -9.01 -30.18 -16.95
CA GLU A 50 -10.03 -30.66 -16.02
C GLU A 50 -11.15 -29.63 -15.80
N LYS A 51 -10.94 -28.39 -16.23
CA LYS A 51 -11.76 -27.20 -15.95
C LYS A 51 -11.98 -26.99 -14.45
N THR A 52 -11.00 -27.35 -13.63
CA THR A 52 -11.05 -27.25 -12.16
C THR A 52 -9.92 -26.39 -11.62
N TRP A 53 -10.10 -25.90 -10.40
CA TRP A 53 -9.06 -25.20 -9.65
C TRP A 53 -8.43 -26.15 -8.65
N THR A 54 -7.11 -26.12 -8.56
CA THR A 54 -6.35 -26.81 -7.53
C THR A 54 -5.54 -25.81 -6.72
N GLU A 55 -5.06 -26.26 -5.57
CA GLU A 55 -4.19 -25.47 -4.74
C GLU A 55 -2.73 -25.68 -5.17
N ALA A 56 -2.12 -24.64 -5.74
CA ALA A 56 -0.71 -24.66 -6.13
C ALA A 56 0.22 -24.08 -5.04
N ALA A 57 -0.32 -23.61 -3.92
CA ALA A 57 0.47 -23.13 -2.81
C ALA A 57 1.22 -24.30 -2.14
N THR A 58 2.54 -24.33 -2.29
CA THR A 58 3.40 -25.26 -1.55
C THR A 58 3.29 -25.02 -0.06
N GLN A 59 3.50 -26.05 0.77
CA GLN A 59 3.44 -25.93 2.22
C GLN A 59 4.41 -24.86 2.78
N GLU A 60 5.55 -24.64 2.12
CA GLU A 60 6.48 -23.56 2.45
C GLU A 60 5.92 -22.16 2.17
N GLU A 61 5.24 -21.98 1.03
CA GLU A 61 4.59 -20.71 0.68
C GLU A 61 3.45 -20.40 1.65
N LYS A 62 2.66 -21.43 2.04
CA LYS A 62 1.63 -21.28 3.07
C LYS A 62 2.23 -20.84 4.39
N LYS A 63 3.31 -21.49 4.83
CA LYS A 63 4.01 -21.14 6.07
C LYS A 63 4.65 -19.75 6.00
N ALA A 64 5.15 -19.35 4.84
CA ALA A 64 5.68 -18.00 4.62
C ALA A 64 4.56 -16.95 4.67
N LEU A 65 3.39 -17.25 4.12
CA LEU A 65 2.22 -16.38 4.20
C LEU A 65 1.66 -16.32 5.62
N GLU A 66 1.58 -17.45 6.32
CA GLU A 66 1.22 -17.50 7.75
C GLU A 66 2.20 -16.68 8.59
N LYS A 67 3.50 -16.79 8.32
CA LYS A 67 4.52 -15.97 8.97
C LYS A 67 4.42 -14.49 8.60
N GLN A 68 4.02 -14.14 7.38
CA GLN A 68 3.74 -12.76 6.99
C GLN A 68 2.47 -12.21 7.64
N ILE A 69 1.43 -13.02 7.79
CA ILE A 69 0.18 -12.66 8.47
C ILE A 69 0.42 -12.52 9.98
N GLU A 70 1.23 -13.41 10.56
CA GLU A 70 1.72 -13.34 11.94
C GLU A 70 2.62 -12.11 12.15
N SER A 71 3.53 -11.83 11.19
CA SER A 71 4.29 -10.58 11.14
C SER A 71 3.42 -9.37 10.80
N GLY A 72 2.17 -9.59 10.38
CA GLY A 72 1.19 -8.59 10.00
C GLY A 72 0.52 -7.91 11.20
N ARG A 73 0.72 -8.41 12.43
CA ARG A 73 0.36 -7.72 13.68
C ARG A 73 1.23 -8.17 14.85
N VAL A 74 2.40 -7.56 14.98
CA VAL A 74 2.58 -6.76 16.20
C VAL A 74 2.52 -5.32 15.69
N PRO A 75 1.36 -4.63 15.72
CA PRO A 75 1.43 -3.18 15.63
C PRO A 75 2.44 -2.79 16.69
N PHE A 76 3.46 -2.00 16.32
CA PHE A 76 4.38 -1.36 17.26
C PHE A 76 3.66 -1.22 18.59
N THR A 77 4.20 -1.84 19.64
CA THR A 77 3.53 -1.81 20.93
C THR A 77 3.14 -0.37 21.22
N VAL A 78 2.01 -0.13 21.87
CA VAL A 78 1.56 1.26 22.18
C VAL A 78 2.71 2.07 22.79
N ASP A 79 3.62 1.39 23.48
CA ASP A 79 4.89 1.89 23.98
C ASP A 79 5.85 2.41 22.89
N GLU A 80 6.14 1.65 21.84
CA GLU A 80 6.97 2.07 20.70
C GLU A 80 6.36 3.24 19.92
N LEU A 81 5.03 3.27 19.77
CA LEU A 81 4.35 4.40 19.11
C LEU A 81 4.39 5.67 19.97
N LYS A 82 4.28 5.51 21.29
CA LYS A 82 4.43 6.60 22.26
C LYS A 82 5.86 7.13 22.28
N ALA A 83 6.86 6.25 22.21
CA ALA A 83 8.27 6.63 22.12
C ALA A 83 8.57 7.43 20.85
N GLN A 84 8.05 6.99 19.70
CA GLN A 84 8.19 7.73 18.44
C GLN A 84 7.51 9.09 18.48
N ASN A 85 6.29 9.17 19.01
CA ASN A 85 5.58 10.45 19.13
C ASN A 85 6.30 11.42 20.07
N ALA A 86 6.89 10.93 21.17
CA ALA A 86 7.69 11.75 22.07
C ALA A 86 8.93 12.30 21.35
N ALA A 87 9.67 11.45 20.64
CA ALA A 87 10.86 11.86 19.90
C ALA A 87 10.56 12.86 18.77
N ILE A 88 9.43 12.70 18.07
CA ILE A 88 8.98 13.64 17.04
C ILE A 88 8.57 14.98 17.67
N THR A 89 7.88 14.95 18.80
CA THR A 89 7.46 16.18 19.51
C THR A 89 8.66 16.97 20.01
N GLU A 90 9.69 16.29 20.50
CA GLU A 90 10.95 16.93 20.94
C GLU A 90 11.66 17.63 19.77
N GLN A 91 11.85 16.93 18.65
CA GLN A 91 12.45 17.52 17.44
C GLN A 91 11.64 18.71 16.91
N LEU A 92 10.30 18.65 17.01
CA LEU A 92 9.44 19.75 16.59
C LEU A 92 9.62 20.98 17.49
N ALA A 93 9.74 20.78 18.80
CA ALA A 93 10.00 21.86 19.75
C ALA A 93 11.38 22.50 19.50
N GLU A 94 12.41 21.70 19.24
CA GLU A 94 13.74 22.19 18.88
C GLU A 94 13.73 23.02 17.58
N ALA A 95 13.05 22.51 16.55
CA ALA A 95 12.91 23.21 15.28
C ALA A 95 12.16 24.54 15.41
N GLN A 96 11.11 24.58 16.24
CA GLN A 96 10.39 25.82 16.56
C GLN A 96 11.28 26.82 17.27
N SER A 97 12.01 26.40 18.31
CA SER A 97 12.92 27.29 19.05
C SER A 97 14.01 27.87 18.15
N LEU A 98 14.57 27.05 17.25
CA LEU A 98 15.53 27.51 16.26
C LEU A 98 14.91 28.53 15.28
N ALA A 99 13.70 28.27 14.81
CA ALA A 99 12.99 29.20 13.92
C ALA A 99 12.68 30.54 14.61
N GLU A 100 12.27 30.52 15.87
CA GLU A 100 12.04 31.73 16.68
C GLU A 100 13.34 32.52 16.89
N SER A 101 14.44 31.85 17.20
CA SER A 101 15.76 32.47 17.34
C SER A 101 16.23 33.11 16.03
N GLN A 102 16.05 32.42 14.90
CA GLN A 102 16.33 32.99 13.58
C GLN A 102 15.45 34.20 13.28
N ALA A 103 14.16 34.15 13.59
CA ALA A 103 13.23 35.26 13.39
C ALA A 103 13.62 36.49 14.25
N GLN A 104 14.03 36.28 15.50
CA GLN A 104 14.52 37.34 16.38
C GLN A 104 15.82 37.96 15.84
N MET A 105 16.76 37.14 15.37
CA MET A 105 17.99 37.63 14.75
C MET A 105 17.70 38.48 13.51
N ILE A 106 16.81 38.00 12.62
CA ILE A 106 16.39 38.74 11.43
C ILE A 106 15.73 40.07 11.81
N ALA A 107 14.82 40.06 12.79
CA ALA A 107 14.17 41.28 13.28
C ALA A 107 15.18 42.29 13.85
N ASN A 108 16.18 41.82 14.59
CA ASN A 108 17.24 42.67 15.14
C ASN A 108 18.13 43.27 14.04
N LEU A 109 18.50 42.47 13.02
CA LEU A 109 19.21 42.96 11.84
C LEU A 109 18.41 44.04 11.10
N TYR A 110 17.09 43.83 10.92
CA TYR A 110 16.21 44.84 10.31
C TYR A 110 16.16 46.14 11.10
N LEU A 111 16.09 46.07 12.43
CA LEU A 111 16.12 47.26 13.29
C LEU A 111 17.45 48.00 13.16
N MET A 112 18.59 47.31 13.22
CA MET A 112 19.91 47.94 13.06
C MET A 112 20.08 48.61 11.69
N LEU A 113 19.56 48.01 10.62
CA LEU A 113 19.56 48.62 9.28
C LEU A 113 18.64 49.85 9.21
N ALA A 114 17.48 49.81 9.87
CA ALA A 114 16.54 50.92 9.91
C ALA A 114 17.05 52.10 10.78
N GLU A 115 17.79 51.81 11.85
CA GLU A 115 18.42 52.82 12.71
C GLU A 115 19.70 53.39 12.08
N GLY A 116 20.50 52.57 11.39
CA GLY A 116 21.68 52.99 10.64
C GLY A 116 21.39 53.84 9.39
N GLY A 117 20.15 53.81 8.90
CA GLY A 117 19.69 54.63 7.75
C GLY A 117 19.11 56.00 8.13
N LYS A 118 19.16 56.40 9.41
CA LYS A 118 18.56 57.67 9.89
C LYS A 118 19.56 58.80 10.12
N GLY A 119 20.73 58.70 9.50
CA GLY A 119 21.82 59.67 9.60
C GLY A 119 22.45 59.99 8.26
N GLU A 120 21.67 60.49 7.31
CA GLU A 120 22.14 61.37 6.22
C GLU A 120 21.16 62.55 6.07
#